data_AF-A0A841ACT0-F1
#
_entry.id   AF-A0A841ACT0-F1
#
_cell.length_a   1.000
_cell.length_b   1.000
_cell.length_c   1.000
_cell.angle_alpha   90.00
_cell.angle_beta   90.00
_cell.angle_gamma   90.00
#
_symmetry.space_group_name_H-M   'P 1'
#
loop_
_entity.id
_entity.type
_entity.pdbx_description
1 polymer ?
#
loop_
_entity_poly.entity_id
_entity_poly.type
_entity_poly.pdbx_seq_one_letter_code
_entity_poly.pdbx_strand_id
1 'polypeptide(L)' 'MATKTIDPVVAARSAVGVAVRRGRDEAPARRALATAKLRRAIDEALADQHAPTAEARAELAEILTGGAR' A
#
# COMPACT_ATOMS: atom_id res chain seq x y z
N MET A 1 -14.60 -26.26 0.58
CA MET A 1 -13.77 -25.82 -0.56
C MET A 1 -13.15 -24.48 -0.19
N ALA A 2 -11.83 -24.39 -0.03
CA ALA A 2 -11.16 -23.14 0.32
C ALA A 2 -11.07 -22.26 -0.94
N THR A 3 -11.83 -21.18 -0.97
CA THR A 3 -11.74 -20.16 -2.03
C THR A 3 -10.35 -19.53 -1.93
N LYS A 4 -9.45 -19.84 -2.86
CA LYS A 4 -8.15 -19.15 -2.94
C LYS A 4 -8.42 -17.67 -3.23
N THR A 5 -8.29 -16.83 -2.20
CA THR A 5 -8.37 -15.38 -2.35
C THR A 5 -7.26 -14.92 -3.29
N ILE A 6 -7.63 -14.44 -4.48
CA ILE A 6 -6.67 -13.94 -5.46
C ILE A 6 -6.18 -12.56 -5.00
N ASP A 7 -4.87 -12.35 -5.03
CA ASP A 7 -4.26 -11.05 -4.73
C ASP A 7 -4.89 -9.95 -5.63
N PRO A 8 -5.43 -8.87 -5.03
CA PRO A 8 -6.14 -7.83 -5.77
C PRO A 8 -5.26 -7.11 -6.80
N VAL A 9 -3.95 -7.00 -6.57
CA VAL A 9 -2.98 -6.44 -7.53
C VAL A 9 -2.83 -7.39 -8.72
N VAL A 10 -2.76 -8.70 -8.47
CA VAL A 10 -2.66 -9.71 -9.53
C VAL A 10 -3.93 -9.75 -10.39
N ALA A 11 -5.10 -9.66 -9.76
CA ALA A 11 -6.38 -9.57 -10.45
C ALA A 11 -6.47 -8.31 -11.33
N ALA A 12 -6.13 -7.14 -10.78
CA ALA A 12 -6.16 -5.88 -11.51
C ALA A 12 -5.14 -5.84 -12.66
N ARG A 13 -3.94 -6.40 -12.47
CA ARG A 13 -2.93 -6.51 -13.53
C ARG A 13 -3.41 -7.39 -14.68
N SER A 14 -4.09 -8.49 -14.35
CA SER A 14 -4.70 -9.39 -15.33
C SER A 14 -5.79 -8.68 -16.13
N ALA A 15 -6.62 -7.87 -15.48
CA ALA A 15 -7.66 -7.07 -16.13
C ALA A 15 -7.08 -6.06 -17.14
N VAL A 16 -5.97 -5.40 -16.82
CA VAL A 16 -5.25 -4.53 -17.78
C VAL A 16 -4.81 -5.34 -19.00
N GLY A 17 -4.16 -6.49 -18.80
CA GLY A 17 -3.72 -7.34 -19.90
C GLY A 17 -4.87 -7.84 -20.78
N VAL A 18 -6.04 -8.11 -20.19
CA VAL A 18 -7.26 -8.46 -20.93
C VAL A 18 -7.79 -7.27 -21.74
N ALA A 19 -7.80 -6.06 -21.17
CA ALA A 19 -8.24 -4.86 -21.88
C ALA A 19 -7.37 -4.59 -23.12
N VAL A 20 -6.04 -4.63 -22.96
CA VAL A 20 -5.07 -4.48 -24.04
C VAL A 20 -5.30 -5.52 -25.15
N ARG A 21 -5.38 -6.81 -24.79
CA ARG A 21 -5.57 -7.89 -25.78
C ARG A 21 -6.89 -7.80 -26.54
N ARG A 22 -7.92 -7.20 -25.93
CA ARG A 22 -9.24 -7.02 -26.54
C ARG A 22 -9.38 -5.69 -27.26
N GLY A 23 -8.34 -4.86 -27.31
CA GLY A 23 -8.39 -3.51 -27.90
C GLY A 23 -9.43 -2.61 -27.22
N ARG A 24 -9.69 -2.82 -25.93
CA ARG A 24 -10.64 -2.01 -25.15
C ARG A 24 -9.92 -0.89 -24.43
N ASP A 25 -10.68 0.15 -24.03
CA ASP A 25 -10.15 1.17 -23.13
C ASP A 25 -9.62 0.54 -21.84
N GLU A 26 -8.33 0.72 -21.63
CA GLU A 26 -7.57 0.20 -20.51
C GLU A 26 -7.51 1.17 -19.32
N ALA A 27 -7.94 2.43 -19.49
CA ALA A 27 -7.87 3.44 -18.44
C ALA A 27 -8.60 3.03 -17.15
N PRO A 28 -9.79 2.41 -17.19
CA PRO A 28 -10.45 1.92 -15.97
C PRO A 28 -9.65 0.82 -15.27
N ALA A 29 -9.07 -0.12 -16.04
CA ALA A 29 -8.27 -1.21 -15.49
C ALA A 29 -6.94 -0.72 -14.90
N ARG A 30 -6.31 0.28 -15.53
CA ARG A 30 -5.10 0.92 -15.01
C ARG A 30 -5.37 1.68 -13.71
N ARG A 31 -6.51 2.38 -13.60
CA ARG A 31 -6.94 3.02 -12.35
C ARG A 31 -7.13 1.99 -11.24
N ALA A 32 -7.83 0.89 -11.52
CA ALA A 32 -8.02 -0.19 -10.55
C ALA A 32 -6.68 -0.80 -10.09
N LEU A 33 -5.72 -0.97 -11.00
CA LEU A 33 -4.37 -1.45 -10.65
C LEU A 33 -3.62 -0.46 -9.76
N ALA A 34 -3.70 0.84 -10.04
CA ALA A 34 -3.08 1.87 -9.19
C ALA A 34 -3.67 1.86 -7.77
N THR A 35 -5.00 1.79 -7.65
CA THR A 35 -5.68 1.68 -6.35
C THR A 35 -5.26 0.43 -5.58
N ALA A 36 -5.19 -0.73 -6.26
CA ALA A 36 -4.78 -1.98 -5.62
C ALA A 36 -3.32 -1.92 -5.11
N LYS A 37 -2.41 -1.34 -5.89
CA LYS A 37 -1.01 -1.13 -5.48
C LYS A 37 -0.89 -0.18 -4.30
N LEU A 38 -1.61 0.94 -4.33
CA LEU A 38 -1.61 1.91 -3.23
C LEU A 38 -2.11 1.26 -1.94
N ARG A 39 -3.22 0.52 -2.01
CA ARG A 39 -3.77 -0.17 -0.85
C ARG A 39 -2.80 -1.18 -0.27
N ARG A 40 -2.17 -2.00 -1.12
CA ARG A 40 -1.14 -2.94 -0.70
C ARG A 40 0.04 -2.24 -0.02
N ALA A 41 0.51 -1.13 -0.57
CA ALA A 41 1.61 -0.37 0.03
C ALA A 41 1.22 0.22 1.41
N ILE A 42 -0.03 0.67 1.57
CA ILE A 42 -0.55 1.12 2.87
C ILE A 42 -0.61 -0.08 3.84
N ASP A 43 -1.15 -1.21 3.42
CA ASP A 43 -1.27 -2.41 4.25
C ASP A 43 0.13 -2.91 4.67
N GLU A 44 1.11 -2.91 3.75
CA GLU A 44 2.51 -3.24 4.03
C GLU A 44 3.13 -2.24 5.01
N ALA A 45 2.93 -0.93 4.82
CA ALA A 45 3.46 0.10 5.72
C ALA A 45 2.83 0.06 7.12
N LEU A 46 1.55 -0.29 7.24
CA LEU A 46 0.86 -0.47 8.52
C LEU A 46 1.24 -1.78 9.21
N ALA A 47 1.52 -2.84 8.44
CA ALA A 47 2.04 -4.09 8.96
C ALA A 47 3.49 -3.95 9.43
N ASP A 48 4.25 -3.06 8.79
CA ASP A 48 5.63 -2.76 9.14
C ASP A 48 5.69 -1.90 10.42
N GLN A 49 5.55 -2.57 11.56
CA GLN A 49 5.71 -1.96 12.89
C GLN A 49 7.19 -1.69 13.19
N HIS A 50 7.80 -0.77 12.46
CA HIS A 50 9.03 -0.15 12.92
C HIS A 50 8.69 0.70 14.15
N ALA A 51 8.73 0.07 15.33
CA ALA A 51 8.65 0.80 16.58
C ALA A 51 9.72 1.92 16.55
N PRO A 52 9.36 3.16 16.90
CA PRO A 52 10.32 4.25 16.88
C PRO A 52 11.54 3.88 17.73
N THR A 53 12.74 4.18 17.24
CA THR A 53 13.97 3.91 17.97
C THR A 53 13.96 4.67 19.31
N ALA A 54 14.80 4.26 20.25
CA ALA A 54 14.93 4.98 21.51
C ALA A 54 15.33 6.44 21.29
N GLU A 55 16.20 6.72 20.30
CA GLU A 55 16.58 8.09 19.91
C GLU A 55 15.40 8.88 19.34
N ALA A 56 14.64 8.31 18.40
CA ALA A 56 13.47 8.98 17.83
C ALA A 56 12.39 9.27 18.88
N ARG A 57 12.25 8.39 19.89
CA ARG A 57 11.37 8.64 21.04
C ARG A 57 11.89 9.77 21.94
N ALA A 58 13.20 9.83 22.19
CA ALA A 58 13.81 10.88 22.99
C ALA A 58 13.72 12.25 22.29
N GLU A 59 14.01 12.32 20.99
CA GLU A 59 13.89 13.54 20.18
C GLU A 59 12.44 14.03 20.14
N LEU A 60 11.47 13.14 19.93
CA LEU A 60 10.06 13.50 19.97
C LEU A 60 9.65 14.01 21.36
N ALA A 61 10.14 13.38 22.44
CA ALA A 61 9.88 13.83 23.80
C ALA A 61 10.48 15.22 24.06
N GLU A 62 11.68 15.51 23.57
CA GLU A 62 12.29 16.84 23.66
C GLU A 62 11.47 17.88 22.89
N ILE A 63 11.03 17.58 21.66
CA ILE A 63 10.18 18.48 20.86
C ILE A 63 8.86 18.76 21.58
N LEU A 64 8.20 17.72 22.12
CA LEU A 64 6.89 17.85 22.77
C LEU A 64 6.95 18.54 24.14
N THR A 65 8.07 18.41 24.84
CA THR A 65 8.28 19.07 26.14
C THR A 65 8.96 20.44 26.00
N GLY A 66 9.28 20.88 24.78
CA GLY A 66 9.94 22.14 24.50
C GLY A 66 11.42 22.17 24.91
N GLY A 67 12.07 21.00 25.00
CA GLY A 67 13.46 20.87 25.43
C GLY A 67 13.62 21.21 26.91
N ALA A 68 12.97 20.46 27.80
CA ALA A 68 13.14 20.65 29.24
C ALA A 68 14.53 20.14 29.69
N ARG A 69 15.54 21.02 29.57
CA ARG A 69 16.76 21.00 30.37
C ARG A 69 16.77 22.20 31.31
#